data_AF-A0A0J6XE95-F1
#
_entry.id   AF-A0A0J6XE95-F1
#
_cell.length_a   1.000
_cell.length_b   1.000
_cell.length_c   1.000
_cell.angle_alpha   90.00
_cell.angle_beta   90.00
_cell.angle_gamma   90.00
#
_symmetry.space_group_name_H-M   'P 1'
#
loop_
_entity.id
_entity.type
_entity.pdbx_description
1 polymer ?
#
loop_
_entity_poly.entity_id
_entity_poly.type
_entity_poly.pdbx_seq_one_letter_code
_entity_poly.pdbx_strand_id
1 'polypeptide(L)'
;NTDGHRVRKFVYGATYDEAAEKLGKLQDQERNGVPVPSRSWTLGEWLAYWLEHIVKPEREHNTYAKYESKVRLYLAPHLGKKPLTKLTPAQIRAHMATLKREKVGAATRFEVLRILRNALNRAIREELLTRNVALLVDMPKVSKGKAKPWNAREAITFLRSARAHRFYAAGVLVLVLGLRRSEVLGLRWQDIDFENRQ
;
A
#
# COMPACT_ATOMS: atom_id res chain seq x y z
N ASN A 1 24.59 -13.43 -8.52
CA ASN A 1 23.15 -13.08 -8.62
C ASN A 1 22.61 -13.03 -7.19
N THR A 2 21.33 -12.70 -6.99
CA THR A 2 20.67 -12.70 -5.67
C THR A 2 20.62 -14.08 -5.00
N ASP A 3 20.84 -15.17 -5.75
CA ASP A 3 20.88 -16.54 -5.22
C ASP A 3 22.33 -16.99 -4.88
N GLY A 4 23.31 -16.07 -4.90
CA GLY A 4 24.71 -16.37 -4.56
C GLY A 4 25.54 -17.04 -5.67
N HIS A 5 24.97 -17.31 -6.84
CA HIS A 5 25.65 -17.93 -7.97
C HIS A 5 26.29 -16.91 -8.93
N ARG A 6 27.45 -17.26 -9.50
CA ARG A 6 28.11 -16.47 -10.54
C ARG A 6 27.34 -16.64 -11.87
N VAL A 7 26.82 -15.54 -12.40
CA VAL A 7 26.07 -15.53 -13.67
C VAL A 7 26.81 -14.66 -14.68
N ARG A 8 27.08 -15.21 -15.87
CA ARG A 8 27.73 -14.49 -16.96
C ARG A 8 26.66 -13.79 -17.81
N LYS A 9 26.80 -12.49 -18.02
CA LYS A 9 25.91 -11.67 -18.87
C LYS A 9 26.64 -11.27 -20.14
N PHE A 10 25.93 -11.33 -21.25
CA PHE A 10 26.38 -10.85 -22.55
C PHE A 10 25.60 -9.58 -22.90
N VAL A 11 26.30 -8.61 -23.51
CA VAL A 11 25.71 -7.40 -24.08
C VAL A 11 26.05 -7.35 -25.56
N TYR A 12 25.08 -6.90 -26.35
CA TYR A 12 25.22 -6.72 -27.79
C TYR A 12 24.95 -5.25 -28.13
N GLY A 13 25.68 -4.74 -29.11
CA GLY A 13 25.53 -3.41 -29.69
C GLY A 13 25.71 -3.47 -31.19
N ALA A 14 25.12 -2.52 -31.92
CA ALA A 14 25.31 -2.37 -33.36
C ALA A 14 26.74 -1.93 -33.70
N THR A 15 27.42 -1.27 -32.76
CA THR A 15 28.83 -0.89 -32.84
C THR A 15 29.61 -1.38 -31.63
N TYR A 16 30.93 -1.44 -31.79
CA TYR A 16 31.85 -1.76 -30.68
C TYR A 16 31.67 -0.80 -29.50
N ASP A 17 31.58 0.51 -29.77
CA ASP A 17 31.40 1.53 -28.73
C ASP A 17 30.10 1.35 -27.96
N GLU A 18 29.00 0.99 -28.64
CA GLU A 18 27.72 0.72 -27.97
C GLU A 18 27.80 -0.54 -27.09
N ALA A 19 28.51 -1.57 -27.54
CA ALA A 19 28.75 -2.78 -26.75
C ALA A 19 29.65 -2.49 -25.53
N ALA A 20 30.70 -1.68 -25.71
CA ALA A 20 31.62 -1.27 -24.66
C ALA A 20 30.93 -0.39 -23.60
N GLU A 21 30.07 0.55 -24.01
CA GLU A 21 29.29 1.38 -23.09
C GLU A 21 28.30 0.54 -22.26
N LYS A 22 27.63 -0.43 -22.90
CA LYS A 22 26.74 -1.37 -22.20
C LYS A 22 27.50 -2.28 -21.23
N LEU A 23 28.72 -2.71 -21.60
CA LEU A 23 29.58 -3.51 -20.74
C LEU A 23 30.07 -2.69 -19.54
N GLY A 24 30.49 -1.44 -19.76
CA GLY A 24 30.88 -0.51 -18.70
C GLY A 24 29.76 -0.29 -17.69
N LYS A 25 28.51 -0.08 -18.16
CA LYS A 25 27.33 0.04 -17.29
C LYS A 25 27.09 -1.20 -16.43
N LEU A 26 27.34 -2.41 -16.96
CA LEU A 26 27.22 -3.64 -16.18
C LEU A 26 28.35 -3.78 -15.15
N GLN A 27 29.57 -3.43 -15.51
CA GLN A 27 30.72 -3.43 -14.60
C GLN A 27 30.55 -2.39 -13.48
N ASP A 28 30.01 -1.21 -13.78
CA ASP A 28 29.70 -0.18 -12.78
C ASP A 28 28.59 -0.63 -11.84
N GLN A 29 27.59 -1.36 -12.34
CA GLN A 29 26.57 -1.97 -11.49
C GLN A 29 27.18 -3.01 -10.54
N GLU A 30 28.06 -3.88 -11.05
CA GLU A 30 28.78 -4.87 -10.23
C GLU A 30 29.68 -4.20 -9.17
N ARG A 31 30.47 -3.19 -9.58
CA ARG A 31 31.35 -2.42 -8.67
C ARG A 31 30.59 -1.68 -7.57
N ASN A 32 29.40 -1.17 -7.88
CA ASN A 32 28.53 -0.51 -6.91
C ASN A 32 27.74 -1.50 -6.04
N GLY A 33 28.08 -2.80 -6.09
CA GLY A 33 27.43 -3.83 -5.29
C GLY A 33 25.96 -4.03 -5.63
N VAL A 34 25.53 -3.66 -6.84
CA VAL A 34 24.15 -3.85 -7.31
C VAL A 34 23.95 -5.32 -7.64
N PRO A 35 23.18 -6.09 -6.84
CA PRO A 35 22.94 -7.49 -7.14
C PRO A 35 22.14 -7.57 -8.44
N VAL A 36 22.59 -8.41 -9.38
CA VAL A 36 21.77 -8.76 -10.54
C VAL A 36 20.72 -9.77 -10.07
N PRO A 37 19.41 -9.43 -10.11
CA PRO A 37 18.37 -10.36 -9.68
C PRO A 37 18.43 -11.63 -10.52
N SER A 38 18.37 -12.79 -9.86
CA SER A 38 18.35 -14.11 -10.52
C SER A 38 17.12 -14.29 -11.41
N ARG A 39 16.00 -13.66 -11.04
CA ARG A 39 14.73 -13.67 -11.75
C ARG A 39 14.33 -12.25 -12.18
N SER A 40 13.90 -12.10 -13.43
CA SER A 40 13.32 -10.85 -13.93
C SER A 40 11.84 -10.78 -13.55
N TRP A 41 11.53 -10.10 -12.44
CA TRP A 41 10.15 -9.85 -12.03
C TRP A 41 9.54 -8.68 -12.81
N THR A 42 8.29 -8.83 -13.22
CA THR A 42 7.41 -7.69 -13.48
C THR A 42 6.88 -7.13 -12.15
N LEU A 43 6.45 -5.87 -12.16
CA LEU A 43 5.85 -5.27 -10.97
C LEU A 43 4.59 -6.03 -10.52
N GLY A 44 3.79 -6.53 -11.47
CA GLY A 44 2.57 -7.27 -11.18
C GLY A 44 2.85 -8.59 -10.46
N GLU A 45 3.81 -9.37 -10.97
CA GLU A 45 4.25 -10.60 -10.31
C GLU A 45 4.79 -10.32 -8.91
N TRP A 46 5.63 -9.28 -8.76
CA TRP A 46 6.19 -8.92 -7.46
C TRP A 46 5.09 -8.53 -6.47
N LEU A 47 4.12 -7.72 -6.90
CA LEU A 47 3.00 -7.32 -6.04
C LEU A 47 2.14 -8.52 -5.64
N ALA A 48 1.92 -9.50 -6.53
CA ALA A 48 1.20 -10.72 -6.20
C ALA A 48 1.94 -11.56 -5.16
N TYR A 49 3.25 -11.79 -5.36
CA TYR A 49 4.09 -12.49 -4.40
C TYR A 49 4.14 -11.77 -3.04
N TRP A 50 4.35 -10.46 -3.06
CA TRP A 50 4.39 -9.64 -1.86
C TRP A 50 3.08 -9.69 -1.08
N LEU A 51 1.94 -9.64 -1.76
CA LEU A 51 0.64 -9.79 -1.10
C LEU A 51 0.51 -11.17 -0.44
N GLU A 52 0.77 -12.25 -1.17
CA GLU A 52 0.50 -13.61 -0.71
C GLU A 52 1.48 -14.11 0.35
N HIS A 53 2.78 -13.85 0.18
CA HIS A 53 3.82 -14.45 1.01
C HIS A 53 4.36 -13.51 2.10
N ILE A 54 4.05 -12.21 2.04
CA ILE A 54 4.60 -11.23 3.00
C ILE A 54 3.48 -10.50 3.72
N VAL A 55 2.50 -9.95 3.00
CA VAL A 55 1.41 -9.20 3.65
C VAL A 55 0.43 -10.12 4.36
N LYS A 56 -0.01 -11.19 3.70
CA LYS A 56 -1.02 -12.11 4.24
C LYS A 56 -0.61 -12.80 5.54
N PRO A 57 0.65 -13.26 5.73
CA PRO A 57 1.06 -13.89 6.98
C PRO A 57 1.29 -12.89 8.13
N GLU A 58 1.78 -11.68 7.84
CA GLU A 58 2.19 -10.71 8.87
C GLU A 58 1.09 -9.72 9.29
N ARG A 59 0.00 -9.61 8.52
CA ARG A 59 -0.99 -8.53 8.69
C ARG A 59 -2.41 -9.03 8.86
N GLU A 60 -3.19 -8.26 9.63
CA GLU A 60 -4.63 -8.47 9.79
C GLU A 60 -5.36 -8.51 8.43
N HIS A 61 -6.40 -9.33 8.34
CA HIS A 61 -7.21 -9.56 7.14
C HIS A 61 -7.65 -8.26 6.43
N ASN A 62 -8.07 -7.25 7.19
CA ASN A 62 -8.49 -5.96 6.64
C ASN A 62 -7.36 -5.20 5.93
N THR A 63 -6.13 -5.32 6.41
CA THR A 63 -4.96 -4.71 5.77
C THR A 63 -4.66 -5.38 4.43
N TYR A 64 -4.70 -6.72 4.39
CA TYR A 64 -4.53 -7.48 3.15
C TYR A 64 -5.60 -7.11 2.13
N ALA A 65 -6.88 -7.15 2.50
CA ALA A 65 -7.99 -6.81 1.60
C ALA A 65 -7.86 -5.38 1.04
N LYS A 66 -7.44 -4.42 1.88
CA LYS A 66 -7.17 -3.05 1.43
C LYS A 66 -6.04 -3.02 0.40
N TYR A 67 -4.94 -3.73 0.66
CA TYR A 67 -3.77 -3.71 -0.21
C TYR A 67 -4.05 -4.39 -1.54
N GLU A 68 -4.64 -5.60 -1.50
CA GLU A 68 -5.08 -6.36 -2.67
C GLU A 68 -5.96 -5.49 -3.57
N SER A 69 -6.98 -4.84 -3.00
CA SER A 69 -7.90 -4.01 -3.77
C SER A 69 -7.17 -2.88 -4.49
N LYS A 70 -6.20 -2.21 -3.83
CA LYS A 70 -5.43 -1.13 -4.49
C LYS A 70 -4.47 -1.66 -5.54
N VAL A 71 -3.86 -2.82 -5.31
CA VAL A 71 -2.98 -3.48 -6.28
C VAL A 71 -3.78 -3.87 -7.52
N ARG A 72 -4.87 -4.62 -7.36
CA ARG A 72 -5.68 -5.14 -8.47
C ARG A 72 -6.35 -4.04 -9.27
N LEU A 73 -6.88 -3.00 -8.62
CA LEU A 73 -7.65 -1.96 -9.31
C LEU A 73 -6.79 -0.84 -9.91
N TYR A 74 -5.69 -0.45 -9.24
CA TYR A 74 -4.95 0.75 -9.64
C TYR A 74 -3.53 0.43 -10.14
N LEU A 75 -2.78 -0.45 -9.47
CA LEU A 75 -1.38 -0.69 -9.83
C LEU A 75 -1.21 -1.70 -10.96
N ALA A 76 -1.75 -2.91 -10.81
CA ALA A 76 -1.55 -4.01 -11.74
C ALA A 76 -2.01 -3.71 -13.19
N PRO A 77 -3.18 -3.07 -13.41
CA PRO A 77 -3.64 -2.78 -14.78
C PRO A 77 -2.73 -1.82 -15.55
N HIS A 78 -2.08 -0.88 -14.87
CA HIS A 78 -1.32 0.20 -15.50
C HIS A 78 0.20 0.01 -15.46
N LEU A 79 0.71 -0.54 -14.36
CA LEU A 79 2.13 -0.69 -14.11
C LEU A 79 2.56 -2.15 -14.01
N GLY A 80 1.61 -3.10 -13.89
CA GLY A 80 1.91 -4.50 -13.59
C GLY A 80 2.81 -5.18 -14.61
N LYS A 81 2.64 -4.90 -15.91
CA LYS A 81 3.45 -5.49 -16.98
C LYS A 81 4.89 -4.94 -17.06
N LYS A 82 5.19 -3.85 -16.35
CA LYS A 82 6.52 -3.22 -16.41
C LYS A 82 7.53 -4.07 -15.62
N PRO A 83 8.76 -4.27 -16.14
CA PRO A 83 9.81 -4.89 -15.36
C PRO A 83 10.07 -4.09 -14.08
N LEU A 84 10.17 -4.77 -12.94
CA LEU A 84 10.35 -4.16 -11.62
C LEU A 84 11.58 -3.24 -11.58
N THR A 85 12.69 -3.70 -12.17
CA THR A 85 13.97 -2.98 -12.26
C THR A 85 13.96 -1.79 -13.22
N LYS A 86 12.99 -1.72 -14.15
CA LYS A 86 12.86 -0.63 -15.14
C LYS A 86 11.78 0.39 -14.76
N LEU A 87 11.18 0.28 -13.58
CA LEU A 87 10.19 1.23 -13.11
C LEU A 87 10.85 2.59 -12.86
N THR A 88 10.28 3.67 -13.40
CA THR A 88 10.84 5.03 -13.23
C THR A 88 9.88 5.98 -12.49
N PRO A 89 10.39 7.03 -11.82
CA PRO A 89 9.55 8.05 -11.20
C PRO A 89 8.59 8.72 -12.19
N ALA A 90 9.02 8.90 -13.45
CA ALA A 90 8.19 9.49 -14.50
C ALA A 90 6.96 8.61 -14.82
N GLN A 91 7.12 7.29 -14.86
CA GLN A 91 6.00 6.36 -15.08
C GLN A 91 5.01 6.38 -13.91
N ILE A 92 5.51 6.46 -12.67
CA ILE A 92 4.65 6.57 -11.48
C ILE A 92 3.90 7.92 -11.49
N ARG A 93 4.57 9.03 -11.82
CA ARG A 93 3.91 10.35 -11.98
C ARG A 93 2.84 10.33 -13.05
N ALA A 94 3.12 9.74 -14.22
CA ALA A 94 2.15 9.60 -15.31
C ALA A 94 0.94 8.75 -14.88
N HIS A 95 1.17 7.69 -14.12
CA HIS A 95 0.09 6.88 -13.56
C HIS A 95 -0.75 7.67 -12.54
N MET A 96 -0.12 8.40 -11.61
CA MET A 96 -0.85 9.26 -10.65
C MET A 96 -1.67 10.35 -11.36
N ALA A 97 -1.15 10.94 -12.44
CA ALA A 97 -1.86 11.89 -13.27
C ALA A 97 -3.07 11.25 -13.96
N THR A 98 -2.94 10.00 -14.42
CA THR A 98 -4.03 9.23 -15.02
C THR A 98 -5.16 8.98 -14.02
N LEU A 99 -4.84 8.50 -12.81
CA LEU A 99 -5.83 8.33 -11.74
C LEU A 99 -6.52 9.65 -11.38
N LYS A 100 -5.81 10.78 -11.47
CA LYS A 100 -6.41 12.10 -11.26
C LYS A 100 -7.40 12.46 -12.36
N ARG A 101 -7.10 12.17 -13.63
CA ARG A 101 -8.03 12.38 -14.76
C ARG A 101 -9.27 11.49 -14.66
N GLU A 102 -9.11 10.26 -14.18
CA GLU A 102 -10.20 9.32 -13.89
C GLU A 102 -11.04 9.68 -12.66
N LYS A 103 -10.80 10.85 -12.06
CA LYS A 103 -11.51 11.35 -10.87
C LYS A 103 -11.40 10.43 -9.64
N VAL A 104 -10.36 9.59 -9.56
CA VAL A 104 -10.08 8.78 -8.36
C VAL A 104 -9.74 9.70 -7.19
N GLY A 105 -10.42 9.56 -6.05
CA GLY A 105 -10.26 10.45 -4.89
C GLY A 105 -8.82 10.59 -4.37
N ALA A 106 -8.48 11.76 -3.82
CA ALA A 106 -7.12 12.06 -3.35
C ALA A 106 -6.62 11.08 -2.26
N ALA A 107 -7.49 10.69 -1.33
CA ALA A 107 -7.18 9.68 -0.32
C ALA A 107 -6.84 8.32 -0.93
N THR A 108 -7.57 7.90 -1.97
CA THR A 108 -7.28 6.65 -2.69
C THR A 108 -5.94 6.72 -3.41
N ARG A 109 -5.65 7.82 -4.12
CA ARG A 109 -4.35 7.99 -4.80
C ARG A 109 -3.19 8.00 -3.79
N PHE A 110 -3.39 8.61 -2.62
CA PHE A 110 -2.42 8.58 -1.52
C PHE A 110 -2.15 7.15 -1.05
N GLU A 111 -3.20 6.36 -0.82
CA GLU A 111 -3.07 4.95 -0.41
C GLU A 111 -2.37 4.11 -1.49
N VAL A 112 -2.70 4.31 -2.77
CA VAL A 112 -2.05 3.62 -3.89
C VAL A 112 -0.54 3.86 -3.88
N LEU A 113 -0.10 5.13 -3.77
CA LEU A 113 1.33 5.45 -3.75
C LEU A 113 2.01 4.97 -2.46
N ARG A 114 1.31 5.02 -1.31
CA ARG A 114 1.80 4.50 -0.04
C ARG A 114 2.04 2.99 -0.11
N ILE A 115 1.11 2.23 -0.69
CA ILE A 115 1.21 0.78 -0.87
C ILE A 115 2.35 0.45 -1.84
N LEU A 116 2.47 1.17 -2.96
CA LEU A 116 3.58 0.98 -3.89
C LEU A 116 4.94 1.23 -3.22
N ARG A 117 5.07 2.32 -2.45
CA ARG A 117 6.29 2.61 -1.68
C ARG A 117 6.62 1.47 -0.71
N ASN A 118 5.62 0.91 -0.01
CA ASN A 118 5.82 -0.22 0.89
C ASN A 118 6.32 -1.46 0.13
N ALA A 119 5.63 -1.85 -0.94
CA ALA A 119 6.01 -3.00 -1.76
C ALA A 119 7.44 -2.88 -2.32
N LEU A 120 7.84 -1.70 -2.81
CA LEU A 120 9.19 -1.49 -3.33
C LEU A 120 10.25 -1.43 -2.23
N ASN A 121 9.92 -0.94 -1.02
CA ASN A 121 10.82 -1.05 0.13
C ASN A 121 11.06 -2.51 0.51
N ARG A 122 10.03 -3.36 0.43
CA ARG A 122 10.20 -4.78 0.68
C ARG A 122 11.04 -5.44 -0.42
N ALA A 123 10.86 -5.05 -1.68
CA ALA A 123 11.71 -5.54 -2.78
C ALA A 123 13.20 -5.23 -2.58
N ILE A 124 13.54 -4.11 -1.93
CA ILE A 124 14.94 -3.79 -1.58
C ILE A 124 15.46 -4.75 -0.51
N ARG A 125 14.63 -5.08 0.50
CA ARG A 125 15.02 -6.05 1.55
C ARG A 125 15.21 -7.46 1.01
N GLU A 126 14.51 -7.81 -0.06
CA GLU A 126 14.69 -9.06 -0.82
C GLU A 126 15.78 -8.93 -1.91
N GLU A 127 16.56 -7.84 -1.91
CA GLU A 127 17.67 -7.58 -2.85
C GLU A 127 17.27 -7.54 -4.35
N LEU A 128 15.98 -7.42 -4.65
CA LEU A 128 15.45 -7.33 -6.02
C LEU A 128 15.63 -5.93 -6.62
N LEU A 129 15.74 -4.90 -5.77
CA LEU A 129 15.92 -3.50 -6.13
C LEU A 129 17.00 -2.87 -5.27
N THR A 130 17.72 -1.91 -5.84
CA THR A 130 18.72 -1.11 -5.12
C THR A 130 18.14 0.17 -4.53
N ARG A 131 17.05 0.68 -5.11
CA ARG A 131 16.41 1.93 -4.66
C ARG A 131 14.91 1.92 -4.90
N ASN A 132 14.20 2.66 -4.07
CA ASN A 132 12.76 2.81 -4.19
C ASN A 132 12.43 4.07 -5.00
N VAL A 133 12.16 3.90 -6.28
CA VAL A 133 11.80 5.01 -7.18
C VAL A 133 10.48 5.69 -6.84
N ALA A 134 9.59 5.04 -6.07
CA ALA A 134 8.31 5.64 -5.66
C ALA A 134 8.47 6.68 -4.54
N LEU A 135 9.61 6.69 -3.84
CA LEU A 135 9.92 7.75 -2.87
C LEU A 135 10.21 9.10 -3.54
N LEU A 136 10.62 9.08 -4.81
CA LEU A 136 10.93 10.29 -5.61
C LEU A 136 9.69 10.95 -6.24
N VAL A 137 8.49 10.47 -5.88
CA VAL A 137 7.22 11.01 -6.36
C VAL A 137 6.46 11.60 -5.19
N ASP A 138 6.03 12.86 -5.32
CA ASP A 138 5.29 13.54 -4.26
C ASP A 138 3.98 12.84 -3.91
N MET A 139 3.68 12.79 -2.61
CA MET A 139 2.42 12.24 -2.13
C MET A 139 1.27 13.18 -2.48
N PRO A 140 0.12 12.65 -2.96
CA PRO A 140 -1.08 13.45 -3.14
C PRO A 140 -1.51 14.12 -1.83
N LYS A 141 -1.79 15.42 -1.87
CA LYS A 141 -2.33 16.13 -0.70
C LYS A 141 -3.75 15.66 -0.45
N VAL A 142 -3.99 15.12 0.75
CA VAL A 142 -5.33 14.72 1.22
C VAL A 142 -5.81 15.80 2.18
N SER A 143 -6.82 16.58 1.81
CA SER A 143 -7.53 17.41 2.78
C SER A 143 -8.38 16.50 3.66
N LYS A 144 -8.07 16.44 4.95
CA LYS A 144 -9.00 15.88 5.92
C LYS A 144 -10.12 16.89 6.07
N GLY A 145 -11.33 16.53 5.67
CA GLY A 145 -12.51 17.31 6.07
C GLY A 145 -12.53 17.42 7.59
N LYS A 146 -12.78 18.61 8.13
CA LYS A 146 -13.03 18.76 9.56
C LYS A 146 -14.36 18.07 9.85
N ALA A 147 -14.32 16.89 10.46
CA ALA A 147 -15.52 16.30 11.01
C ALA A 147 -16.09 17.30 12.02
N LYS A 148 -17.36 17.68 11.86
CA LYS A 148 -18.05 18.54 12.83
C LYS A 148 -18.59 17.61 13.92
N PRO A 149 -17.99 17.57 15.13
CA PRO A 149 -18.53 16.75 16.21
C PRO A 149 -19.90 17.28 16.62
N TRP A 150 -20.78 16.38 17.06
CA TRP A 150 -22.05 16.77 17.64
C TRP A 150 -21.84 17.47 18.97
N ASN A 151 -22.66 18.49 19.22
CA ASN A 151 -22.79 19.03 20.57
C ASN A 151 -23.74 18.16 21.41
N ALA A 152 -23.75 18.37 22.73
CA ALA A 152 -24.57 17.58 23.65
C ALA A 152 -26.07 17.60 23.30
N ARG A 153 -26.62 18.73 22.81
CA ARG A 153 -28.04 18.83 22.44
C ARG A 153 -28.35 17.97 21.22
N GLU A 154 -27.48 17.98 20.22
CA GLU A 154 -27.60 17.15 19.01
C GLU A 154 -27.56 15.65 19.37
N ALA A 155 -26.61 15.25 20.24
CA ALA A 155 -26.51 13.87 20.72
C ALA A 155 -27.75 13.42 21.51
N ILE A 156 -28.27 14.26 22.42
CA ILE A 156 -29.51 13.97 23.16
C ILE A 156 -30.71 13.86 22.21
N THR A 157 -30.78 14.74 21.21
CA THR A 157 -31.87 14.74 20.23
C THR A 157 -31.87 13.45 19.42
N PHE A 158 -30.69 12.99 18.99
CA PHE A 158 -30.52 11.71 18.32
C PHE A 158 -30.95 10.53 19.21
N LEU A 159 -30.51 10.49 20.48
CA LEU A 159 -30.89 9.40 21.39
C LEU A 159 -32.41 9.38 21.66
N ARG A 160 -33.05 10.54 21.76
CA ARG A 160 -34.51 10.63 21.93
C ARG A 160 -35.26 10.09 20.72
N SER A 161 -34.85 10.45 19.50
CA SER A 161 -35.50 9.96 18.29
C SER A 161 -35.22 8.49 18.01
N ALA A 162 -34.05 7.98 18.40
CA ALA A 162 -33.66 6.59 18.23
C ALA A 162 -34.21 5.64 19.30
N ARG A 163 -35.03 6.10 20.27
CA ARG A 163 -35.41 5.32 21.46
C ARG A 163 -36.11 3.99 21.14
N ALA A 164 -36.93 3.94 20.08
CA ALA A 164 -37.59 2.72 19.62
C ALA A 164 -36.76 1.92 18.59
N HIS A 165 -35.58 2.42 18.21
CA HIS A 165 -34.73 1.77 17.22
C HIS A 165 -33.92 0.64 17.84
N ARG A 166 -33.80 -0.50 17.14
CA ARG A 166 -33.04 -1.68 17.60
C ARG A 166 -31.58 -1.41 17.98
N PHE A 167 -30.99 -0.32 17.48
CA PHE A 167 -29.62 0.10 17.78
C PHE A 167 -29.52 1.20 18.85
N TYR A 168 -30.60 1.48 19.59
CA TYR A 168 -30.59 2.49 20.63
C TYR A 168 -29.45 2.28 21.65
N ALA A 169 -29.32 1.06 22.18
CA ALA A 169 -28.27 0.71 23.14
C ALA A 169 -26.86 0.95 22.57
N ALA A 170 -26.63 0.56 21.30
CA ALA A 170 -25.36 0.83 20.62
C ALA A 170 -25.08 2.34 20.50
N GLY A 171 -26.10 3.14 20.19
CA GLY A 171 -25.97 4.61 20.15
C GLY A 171 -25.61 5.21 21.50
N VAL A 172 -26.18 4.70 22.60
CA VAL A 172 -25.84 5.12 23.97
C VAL A 172 -24.38 4.77 24.28
N LEU A 173 -23.94 3.55 23.99
CA LEU A 173 -22.56 3.12 24.25
C LEU A 173 -21.53 3.97 23.48
N VAL A 174 -21.79 4.27 22.21
CA VAL A 174 -20.91 5.14 21.41
C VAL A 174 -20.84 6.57 21.97
N LEU A 175 -21.99 7.14 22.36
CA LEU A 175 -22.05 8.55 22.76
C LEU A 175 -21.62 8.80 24.21
N VAL A 176 -21.85 7.84 25.11
CA VAL A 176 -21.59 7.99 26.55
C VAL A 176 -20.20 7.44 26.91
N LEU A 177 -19.87 6.25 26.41
CA LEU A 177 -18.60 5.58 26.74
C LEU A 177 -17.52 5.81 25.68
N GLY A 178 -17.87 6.40 24.53
CA GLY A 178 -16.91 6.68 23.46
C GLY A 178 -16.42 5.42 22.72
N LEU A 179 -17.14 4.30 22.84
CA LEU A 179 -16.74 3.04 22.22
C LEU A 179 -16.72 3.17 20.69
N ARG A 180 -15.68 2.60 20.07
CA ARG A 180 -15.62 2.46 18.61
C ARG A 180 -16.68 1.47 18.15
N ARG A 181 -17.15 1.63 16.92
CA ARG A 181 -18.14 0.71 16.32
C ARG A 181 -17.75 -0.76 16.45
N SER A 182 -16.47 -1.09 16.26
CA SER A 182 -15.97 -2.47 16.40
C SER A 182 -16.00 -2.98 17.84
N GLU A 183 -15.79 -2.11 18.83
CA GLU A 183 -15.84 -2.45 20.25
C GLU A 183 -17.29 -2.73 20.65
N VAL A 184 -18.24 -1.90 20.22
CA VAL A 184 -19.68 -2.10 20.48
C VAL A 184 -20.21 -3.40 19.85
N LEU A 185 -19.79 -3.70 18.62
CA LEU A 185 -20.20 -4.93 17.93
C LEU A 185 -19.48 -6.18 18.46
N GLY A 186 -18.32 -6.02 19.09
CA GLY A 186 -17.54 -7.11 19.67
C GLY A 186 -17.89 -7.40 21.14
N LEU A 187 -18.65 -6.53 21.79
CA LEU A 187 -19.00 -6.62 23.21
C LEU A 187 -19.83 -7.87 23.50
N ARG A 188 -19.40 -8.67 24.47
CA ARG A 188 -20.09 -9.87 24.95
C ARG A 188 -20.56 -9.67 26.38
N TRP A 189 -21.53 -10.47 26.82
CA TRP A 189 -22.03 -10.43 28.20
C TRP A 189 -20.95 -10.71 29.25
N GLN A 190 -19.95 -11.52 28.91
CA GLN A 190 -18.79 -11.80 29.76
C GLN A 190 -17.84 -10.60 29.93
N ASP A 191 -17.93 -9.59 29.05
CA ASP A 191 -17.07 -8.40 29.11
C ASP A 191 -17.68 -7.32 30.00
N ILE A 192 -18.85 -7.57 30.61
CA ILE A 192 -19.57 -6.64 31.48
C ILE A 192 -19.49 -7.14 32.92
N ASP A 193 -18.84 -6.37 33.77
CA ASP A 193 -18.78 -6.63 35.21
C ASP A 193 -19.93 -5.88 35.90
N PHE A 194 -21.03 -6.59 36.13
CA PHE A 194 -22.18 -6.03 36.82
C PHE A 194 -21.95 -5.80 38.32
N GLU A 195 -20.95 -6.45 38.93
CA GLU A 195 -20.66 -6.30 40.36
C GLU A 195 -19.88 -5.02 40.62
N ASN A 196 -18.85 -4.76 39.81
CA ASN A 196 -18.05 -3.54 39.91
C ASN A 196 -18.56 -2.39 39.03
N ARG A 197 -19.62 -2.62 38.24
CA ARG A 197 -20.19 -1.67 37.25
C ARG A 197 -19.14 -1.19 36.24
N GLN A 198 -18.34 -2.12 35.72
CA GLN A 198 -17.29 -1.87 34.73
C GLN A 198 -17.57 -2.55 33.40
#